data_AF-A0A952QEM0-F1
#
_entry.id   AF-A0A952QEM0-F1
#
_cell.length_a   1.000
_cell.length_b   1.000
_cell.length_c   1.000
_cell.angle_alpha   90.00
_cell.angle_beta   90.00
_cell.angle_gamma   90.00
#
_symmetry.space_group_name_H-M   'P 1'
#
loop_
_entity.id
_entity.type
_entity.pdbx_description
1 polymer ?
#
loop_
_entity_poly.entity_id
_entity_poly.type
_entity_poly.pdbx_seq_one_letter_code
_entity_poly.pdbx_strand_id
1 'polypeptide(L)'
;MALDDNPWVFRYEGKLWVSETGRERAVSELRAQREWDALNAKLQRWWVAIAIGAVVGVVLTLALGTATAVPPVIYLFALPIGFGVGAVLGALVNKRITPESAHVSLPERPTTPFLVRVPPRVAAKAPADASARDLIEWSQRGYVS
;
A
#
# COMPACT_ATOMS: atom_id res chain seq x y z
N MET A 1 -0.49 30.46 -4.64
CA MET A 1 -1.44 30.14 -5.73
C MET A 1 -2.83 30.50 -5.22
N ALA A 2 -3.76 30.95 -6.07
CA ALA A 2 -5.05 31.51 -5.62
C ALA A 2 -5.84 30.61 -4.65
N LEU A 3 -5.64 29.29 -4.73
CA LEU A 3 -6.33 28.30 -3.88
C LEU A 3 -5.54 27.84 -2.63
N ASP A 4 -4.31 28.32 -2.40
CA ASP A 4 -3.52 27.84 -1.25
C ASP A 4 -4.13 28.25 0.11
N ASP A 5 -4.92 29.34 0.14
CA ASP A 5 -5.63 29.84 1.32
C ASP A 5 -7.11 29.39 1.38
N ASN A 6 -7.59 28.64 0.37
CA ASN A 6 -8.97 28.18 0.33
C ASN A 6 -9.21 27.10 1.42
N PRO A 7 -10.28 27.20 2.24
CA PRO A 7 -10.50 26.32 3.40
C PRO A 7 -10.88 24.88 3.04
N TRP A 8 -11.20 24.62 1.77
CA TRP A 8 -11.62 23.30 1.24
C TRP A 8 -10.50 22.59 0.50
N VAL A 9 -9.40 23.29 0.25
CA VAL A 9 -8.32 22.86 -0.63
C VAL A 9 -7.04 22.63 0.17
N PHE A 10 -6.32 21.58 -0.16
CA PHE A 10 -5.05 21.29 0.48
C PHE A 10 -4.08 20.57 -0.46
N ARG A 11 -2.80 20.66 -0.11
CA ARG A 11 -1.73 19.92 -0.80
C ARG A 11 -1.42 18.63 -0.06
N TYR A 12 -1.37 17.53 -0.81
CA TYR A 12 -0.94 16.23 -0.32
C TYR A 12 -0.20 15.49 -1.43
N GLU A 13 0.99 14.94 -1.12
CA GLU A 13 1.87 14.26 -2.09
C GLU A 13 2.18 15.10 -3.34
N GLY A 14 2.40 16.41 -3.18
CA GLY A 14 2.67 17.35 -4.28
C GLY A 14 1.49 17.63 -5.20
N LYS A 15 0.29 17.11 -4.89
CA LYS A 15 -0.95 17.34 -5.64
C LYS A 15 -1.91 18.20 -4.82
N LEU A 16 -2.73 18.98 -5.52
CA LEU A 16 -3.79 19.78 -4.92
C LEU A 16 -5.09 18.95 -4.89
N TRP A 17 -5.78 18.97 -3.76
CA TRP A 17 -7.00 18.21 -3.50
C TRP A 17 -8.08 19.13 -2.95
N VAL A 18 -9.33 18.84 -3.27
CA VAL A 18 -10.50 19.51 -2.70
C VAL A 18 -11.40 18.50 -1.98
N SER A 19 -11.98 18.91 -0.86
CA SER A 19 -12.99 18.17 -0.11
C SER A 19 -14.13 19.09 0.31
N GLU A 20 -15.32 18.52 0.50
CA GLU A 20 -16.45 19.21 1.15
C GLU A 20 -16.25 19.35 2.67
N THR A 21 -15.32 18.58 3.24
CA THR A 21 -14.92 18.72 4.64
C THR A 21 -13.81 19.76 4.77
N GLY A 22 -13.79 20.46 5.91
CA GLY A 22 -12.76 21.47 6.17
C GLY A 22 -11.36 20.88 6.06
N ARG A 23 -10.44 21.65 5.46
CA ARG A 23 -9.05 21.27 5.15
C ARG A 23 -8.35 20.50 6.25
N GLU A 24 -8.40 20.98 7.49
CA GLU A 24 -7.69 20.36 8.61
C GLU A 24 -8.15 18.93 8.89
N ARG A 25 -9.47 18.73 8.82
CA ARG A 25 -10.10 17.42 9.01
C ARG A 25 -9.84 16.49 7.83
N ALA A 26 -9.96 16.99 6.60
CA ALA A 26 -9.68 16.20 5.41
C ALA A 26 -8.22 15.69 5.37
N VAL A 27 -7.28 16.54 5.77
CA VAL A 27 -5.85 16.18 5.85
C VAL A 27 -5.59 15.18 6.97
N SER A 28 -6.20 15.35 8.15
CA SER A 28 -5.98 14.44 9.28
C SER A 28 -6.54 13.04 9.00
N GLU A 29 -7.75 12.94 8.44
CA GLU A 29 -8.38 11.67 8.05
C GLU A 29 -7.59 10.98 6.92
N LEU A 30 -7.10 11.74 5.92
CA LEU A 30 -6.26 11.18 4.85
C LEU A 30 -4.93 10.65 5.37
N ARG A 31 -4.29 11.34 6.32
CA ARG A 31 -3.05 10.87 6.97
C ARG A 31 -3.30 9.61 7.78
N ALA A 32 -4.36 9.59 8.59
CA ALA A 32 -4.74 8.43 9.38
C ALA A 32 -5.01 7.20 8.49
N GLN A 33 -5.71 7.38 7.37
CA GLN A 33 -5.93 6.28 6.42
C GLN A 33 -4.62 5.80 5.78
N ARG A 34 -3.69 6.70 5.41
CA ARG A 34 -2.41 6.31 4.81
C ARG A 34 -1.47 5.64 5.79
N GLU A 35 -1.45 6.08 7.04
CA GLU A 35 -0.72 5.40 8.12
C GLU A 35 -1.30 4.02 8.38
N TRP A 36 -2.62 3.90 8.43
CA TRP A 36 -3.30 2.61 8.52
C TRP A 36 -2.93 1.72 7.33
N ASP A 37 -3.02 2.22 6.09
CA ASP A 37 -2.69 1.45 4.87
C ASP A 37 -1.20 1.01 4.89
N ALA A 38 -0.28 1.86 5.36
CA ALA A 38 1.14 1.53 5.47
C ALA A 38 1.44 0.45 6.52
N LEU A 39 0.76 0.50 7.66
CA LEU A 39 0.86 -0.52 8.71
C LEU A 39 0.26 -1.85 8.23
N ASN A 40 -0.90 -1.80 7.58
CA ASN A 40 -1.58 -2.97 7.03
C ASN A 40 -0.80 -3.62 5.88
N ALA A 41 -0.21 -2.83 4.99
CA ALA A 41 0.60 -3.33 3.89
C ALA A 41 1.84 -4.10 4.37
N LYS A 42 2.38 -3.80 5.55
CA LYS A 42 3.48 -4.58 6.15
C LYS A 42 2.97 -5.95 6.62
N LEU A 43 1.80 -5.98 7.22
CA LEU A 43 1.18 -7.21 7.71
C LEU A 43 0.79 -8.14 6.55
N GLN A 44 0.25 -7.62 5.45
CA GLN A 44 -0.14 -8.43 4.29
C GLN A 44 1.02 -9.08 3.51
N ARG A 45 2.29 -8.80 3.84
CA ARG A 45 3.47 -9.38 3.15
C ARG A 45 3.83 -10.79 3.58
N TRP A 46 2.97 -11.49 4.33
CA TRP A 46 3.19 -12.89 4.72
C TRP A 46 3.49 -13.81 3.53
N TRP A 47 2.85 -13.58 2.38
CA TRP A 47 3.12 -14.33 1.14
C TRP A 47 4.55 -14.14 0.62
N VAL A 48 5.16 -12.97 0.86
CA VAL A 48 6.55 -12.68 0.48
C VAL A 48 7.51 -13.56 1.29
N ALA A 49 7.26 -13.70 2.59
CA ALA A 49 8.08 -14.55 3.45
C ALA A 49 7.99 -16.03 3.04
N ILE A 50 6.80 -16.49 2.64
CA ILE A 50 6.61 -17.84 2.08
C ILE A 50 7.41 -18.00 0.78
N ALA A 51 7.30 -17.04 -0.14
CA ALA A 51 8.01 -17.09 -1.42
C ALA A 51 9.53 -17.12 -1.22
N ILE A 52 10.07 -16.27 -0.33
CA ILE A 52 11.51 -16.27 0.00
C ILE A 52 11.91 -17.62 0.59
N GLY A 53 11.16 -18.13 1.57
CA GLY A 53 11.44 -19.42 2.19
C GLY A 53 11.45 -20.57 1.17
N ALA A 54 10.47 -20.59 0.27
CA ALA A 54 10.39 -21.55 -0.83
C ALA A 54 11.62 -21.50 -1.75
N VAL A 55 12.02 -20.30 -2.19
CA VAL A 55 13.19 -20.11 -3.07
C VAL A 55 14.46 -20.57 -2.36
N VAL A 56 14.65 -20.20 -1.10
CA VAL A 56 15.81 -20.64 -0.30
C VAL A 56 15.83 -22.17 -0.16
N GLY A 57 14.68 -22.79 0.09
CA GLY A 57 14.55 -24.24 0.15
C GLY A 57 14.99 -24.94 -1.14
N VAL A 58 14.51 -24.46 -2.29
CA VAL A 58 14.89 -24.97 -3.62
C VAL A 58 16.39 -24.82 -3.86
N VAL A 59 16.95 -23.63 -3.57
CA VAL A 59 18.38 -23.34 -3.76
C VAL A 59 19.24 -24.26 -2.89
N LEU A 60 18.87 -24.48 -1.62
CA LEU A 60 19.59 -25.36 -0.72
C LEU A 60 19.52 -26.83 -1.16
N THR A 61 18.35 -27.30 -1.60
CA THR A 61 18.20 -28.68 -2.10
C THR A 61 19.03 -28.90 -3.37
N LEU A 62 19.07 -27.92 -4.28
CA LEU A 62 19.89 -27.97 -5.48
C LEU A 62 21.38 -27.94 -5.14
N ALA A 63 21.80 -27.04 -4.25
CA ALA A 63 23.20 -26.91 -3.83
C ALA A 63 23.69 -28.19 -3.12
N LEU A 64 22.86 -28.79 -2.27
CA LEU A 64 23.20 -30.03 -1.58
C LEU A 64 23.31 -31.20 -2.57
N GLY A 65 22.33 -31.36 -3.46
CA GLY A 65 22.33 -32.44 -4.46
C GLY A 65 23.53 -32.38 -5.40
N THR A 66 23.92 -31.16 -5.82
CA THR A 66 25.10 -30.94 -6.66
C THR A 66 26.41 -31.16 -5.90
N ALA A 67 26.51 -30.74 -4.63
CA ALA A 67 27.72 -30.89 -3.82
C ALA A 67 27.99 -32.33 -3.38
N THR A 68 26.95 -33.15 -3.18
CA THR A 68 27.10 -34.53 -2.67
C THR A 68 27.16 -35.60 -3.78
N ALA A 69 27.33 -35.20 -5.05
CA ALA A 69 27.38 -36.09 -6.22
C ALA A 69 26.19 -37.08 -6.29
N VAL A 70 25.03 -36.68 -5.77
CA VAL A 70 23.81 -37.50 -5.79
C VAL A 70 23.28 -37.54 -7.23
N PRO A 71 22.78 -38.71 -7.71
CA PRO A 71 22.17 -38.79 -9.03
C PRO A 71 21.14 -37.68 -9.28
N PRO A 72 21.18 -36.99 -10.43
CA PRO A 72 20.29 -35.88 -10.75
C PRO A 72 18.83 -36.13 -10.49
N VAL A 73 18.37 -37.33 -10.83
CA VAL A 73 16.99 -37.78 -10.60
C VAL A 73 16.59 -37.57 -9.13
N ILE A 74 17.42 -37.96 -8.17
CA ILE A 74 17.08 -37.95 -6.75
C ILE A 74 16.89 -36.51 -6.23
N TYR A 75 17.84 -35.61 -6.49
CA TYR A 75 17.71 -34.25 -5.97
C TYR A 75 16.67 -33.43 -6.73
N LEU A 76 16.44 -33.72 -8.02
CA LEU A 76 15.35 -33.10 -8.79
C LEU A 76 13.97 -33.53 -8.27
N PHE A 77 13.79 -34.81 -7.91
CA PHE A 77 12.58 -35.28 -7.23
C PHE A 77 12.44 -34.72 -5.80
N ALA A 78 13.54 -34.35 -5.15
CA ALA A 78 13.52 -33.70 -3.84
C ALA A 78 13.22 -32.19 -3.89
N LEU A 79 13.32 -31.53 -5.05
CA LEU A 79 13.08 -30.08 -5.17
C LEU A 79 11.69 -29.63 -4.66
N PRO A 80 10.57 -30.34 -4.96
CA PRO A 80 9.26 -29.99 -4.40
C PRO A 80 9.22 -30.11 -2.87
N ILE A 81 9.95 -31.07 -2.31
CA ILE A 81 10.07 -31.25 -0.85
C ILE A 81 10.84 -30.07 -0.26
N GLY A 82 11.98 -29.71 -0.86
CA GLY A 82 12.77 -28.53 -0.47
C GLY A 82 11.97 -27.23 -0.54
N PHE A 83 11.20 -27.04 -1.61
CA PHE A 83 10.26 -25.93 -1.76
C PHE A 83 9.24 -25.89 -0.62
N GLY A 84 8.56 -27.01 -0.35
CA GLY A 84 7.54 -27.10 0.70
C GLY A 84 8.09 -26.84 2.09
N VAL A 85 9.21 -27.46 2.44
CA VAL A 85 9.88 -27.26 3.74
C VAL A 85 10.34 -25.81 3.88
N GLY A 86 10.96 -25.25 2.83
CA GLY A 86 11.40 -23.86 2.82
C GLY A 86 10.24 -22.87 3.00
N ALA A 87 9.12 -23.09 2.30
CA ALA A 87 7.91 -22.29 2.41
C ALA A 87 7.34 -22.31 3.85
N VAL A 88 7.26 -23.50 4.46
CA VAL A 88 6.78 -23.68 5.84
C VAL A 88 7.70 -22.99 6.83
N LEU A 89 9.03 -23.16 6.70
CA LEU A 89 9.99 -22.49 7.57
C LEU A 89 9.91 -20.96 7.42
N GLY A 90 9.77 -20.45 6.19
CA GLY A 90 9.55 -19.03 5.92
C GLY A 90 8.29 -18.50 6.59
N ALA A 91 7.18 -19.25 6.53
CA ALA A 91 5.94 -18.91 7.22
C ALA A 91 6.09 -18.90 8.75
N LEU A 92 6.78 -19.90 9.32
CA LEU A 92 7.01 -20.01 10.77
C LEU A 92 7.91 -18.88 11.29
N VAL A 93 8.97 -18.54 10.56
CA VAL A 93 9.84 -17.41 10.89
C VAL A 93 9.04 -16.10 10.83
N ASN A 94 8.24 -15.90 9.79
CA ASN A 94 7.37 -14.74 9.70
C ASN A 94 6.35 -14.68 10.84
N LYS A 95 5.75 -15.82 11.23
CA LYS A 95 4.81 -15.88 12.36
C LYS A 95 5.46 -15.49 13.69
N ARG A 96 6.74 -15.79 13.88
CA ARG A 96 7.49 -15.35 15.09
C ARG A 96 7.78 -13.85 15.10
N ILE A 97 8.08 -13.27 13.93
CA ILE A 97 8.43 -11.84 13.81
C ILE A 97 7.15 -10.98 13.77
N THR A 98 6.10 -11.48 13.14
CA THR A 98 4.82 -10.83 12.90
C THR A 98 3.69 -11.72 13.43
N PRO A 99 3.40 -11.69 14.75
CA PRO A 99 2.40 -12.55 15.36
C PRO A 99 1.00 -12.25 14.84
N GLU A 100 0.17 -13.30 14.76
CA GLU A 100 -1.19 -13.29 14.20
C GLU A 100 -2.14 -12.31 14.92
N SER A 101 -1.88 -12.01 16.20
CA SER A 101 -2.56 -10.97 16.97
C SER A 101 -2.45 -9.56 16.35
N ALA A 102 -1.43 -9.32 15.52
CA ALA A 102 -1.28 -8.08 14.76
C ALA A 102 -2.27 -7.97 13.60
N HIS A 103 -2.85 -9.09 13.14
CA HIS A 103 -3.84 -9.12 12.05
C HIS A 103 -5.29 -9.08 12.55
N VAL A 104 -5.57 -9.72 13.69
CA VAL A 104 -6.94 -9.89 14.21
C VAL A 104 -7.46 -8.63 14.93
N SER A 105 -6.58 -7.71 15.30
CA SER A 105 -6.92 -6.50 16.07
C SER A 105 -6.88 -5.20 15.26
N LEU A 106 -6.79 -5.28 13.93
CA LEU A 106 -6.69 -4.08 13.12
C LEU A 106 -7.98 -3.26 13.28
N PRO A 107 -7.89 -2.02 13.80
CA PRO A 107 -9.05 -1.16 13.93
C PRO A 107 -9.65 -0.92 12.55
N GLU A 108 -10.96 -0.68 12.52
CA GLU A 108 -11.69 -0.40 11.28
C GLU A 108 -10.93 0.65 10.44
N ARG A 109 -10.78 0.37 9.13
CA ARG A 109 -10.05 1.27 8.23
C ARG A 109 -10.67 2.65 8.29
N PRO A 110 -9.91 3.71 8.62
CA PRO A 110 -10.43 5.07 8.61
C PRO A 110 -11.00 5.41 7.23
N THR A 111 -12.24 5.88 7.21
CA THR A 111 -12.88 6.36 5.99
C THR A 111 -12.42 7.78 5.72
N THR A 112 -11.89 8.02 4.53
CA THR A 112 -11.60 9.37 4.06
C THR A 112 -12.87 10.02 3.54
N PRO A 113 -13.00 11.35 3.69
CA PRO A 113 -14.08 12.08 3.06
C PRO A 113 -13.89 12.04 1.54
N PHE A 114 -14.91 12.46 0.80
CA PHE A 114 -14.78 12.56 -0.65
C PHE A 114 -13.68 13.56 -1.02
N LEU A 115 -12.72 13.10 -1.83
CA LEU A 115 -11.55 13.86 -2.27
C LEU A 115 -11.47 13.87 -3.79
N VAL A 116 -11.37 15.07 -4.37
CA VAL A 116 -11.15 15.24 -5.80
C VAL A 116 -9.82 15.93 -6.03
N ARG A 117 -9.01 15.39 -6.94
CA ARG A 117 -7.77 16.04 -7.35
C ARG A 117 -8.10 17.27 -8.17
N VAL A 118 -7.59 18.43 -7.77
CA VAL A 118 -7.73 19.68 -8.54
C VAL A 118 -6.65 19.72 -9.64
N PRO A 119 -7.02 19.70 -10.92
CA PRO A 119 -6.06 19.80 -12.01
C PRO A 119 -5.36 21.18 -12.02
N PRO A 120 -4.12 21.29 -12.53
CA PRO A 120 -3.40 22.56 -12.60
C PRO A 120 -4.15 23.67 -13.35
N ARG A 121 -4.92 23.30 -14.39
CA ARG A 121 -5.75 24.24 -15.17
C ARG A 121 -6.87 24.88 -14.34
N VAL A 122 -7.47 24.10 -13.44
CA VAL A 122 -8.51 24.59 -12.50
C VAL A 122 -7.85 25.44 -11.43
N ALA A 123 -6.72 24.98 -10.87
CA ALA A 123 -5.99 25.71 -9.84
C ALA A 123 -5.46 27.08 -10.28
N ALA A 124 -5.19 27.26 -11.59
CA ALA A 124 -4.74 28.51 -12.15
C ALA A 124 -5.87 29.51 -12.45
N LYS A 125 -7.10 29.04 -12.65
CA LYS A 125 -8.24 29.86 -13.10
C LYS A 125 -9.33 30.05 -12.04
N ALA A 126 -9.43 29.15 -11.09
CA ALA A 126 -10.44 29.21 -10.05
C ALA A 126 -10.22 30.43 -9.14
N PRO A 127 -11.30 31.13 -8.77
CA PRO A 127 -11.22 32.23 -7.81
C PRO A 127 -10.89 31.70 -6.40
N ALA A 128 -10.28 32.54 -5.57
CA ALA A 128 -9.77 32.14 -4.25
C ALA A 128 -10.88 31.73 -3.27
N ASP A 129 -12.06 32.33 -3.42
CA ASP A 129 -13.28 32.13 -2.63
C ASP A 129 -14.22 31.05 -3.21
N ALA A 130 -13.78 30.33 -4.25
CA ALA A 130 -14.57 29.25 -4.85
C ALA A 130 -15.06 28.23 -3.81
N SER A 131 -16.32 27.84 -3.91
CA SER A 131 -16.89 26.84 -3.01
C SER A 131 -16.28 25.45 -3.28
N ALA A 132 -16.31 24.57 -2.27
CA ALA A 132 -15.86 23.19 -2.41
C ALA A 132 -16.58 22.48 -3.58
N ARG A 133 -17.89 22.72 -3.71
CA ARG A 133 -18.74 22.10 -4.73
C ARG A 133 -18.33 22.51 -6.14
N ASP A 134 -18.09 23.79 -6.36
CA ASP A 134 -17.68 24.30 -7.68
C ASP A 134 -16.31 23.76 -8.07
N LEU A 135 -15.37 23.76 -7.13
CA LEU A 135 -14.03 23.20 -7.34
C LEU A 135 -14.08 21.69 -7.64
N ILE A 136 -14.95 20.93 -6.99
CA ILE A 136 -15.19 19.51 -7.26
C ILE A 136 -15.76 19.33 -8.68
N GLU A 137 -16.79 20.11 -9.03
CA GLU A 137 -17.46 20.02 -10.33
C GLU A 137 -16.50 20.36 -11.48
N TRP A 138 -15.77 21.47 -11.38
CA TRP A 138 -14.78 21.87 -12.37
C TRP A 138 -13.62 20.88 -12.49
N SER A 139 -13.26 20.22 -11.39
CA SER A 139 -12.20 19.21 -11.40
C SER A 139 -12.62 17.92 -12.09
N GLN A 140 -13.92 17.56 -12.02
CA GLN A 140 -14.46 16.36 -12.65
C GLN A 140 -14.84 16.57 -14.13
N ARG A 141 -15.49 17.69 -14.44
CA ARG A 141 -16.00 18.00 -15.79
C ARG A 141 -15.00 18.77 -16.66
N GLY A 142 -13.93 19.26 -16.06
CA GLY A 142 -13.07 20.28 -16.65
C GLY A 142 -13.60 21.69 -16.34
N TYR A 143 -12.68 22.64 -16.17
CA TYR A 143 -13.06 24.04 -15.92
C TYR A 143 -13.72 24.63 -17.16
N VAL A 144 -15.03 24.80 -17.09
CA VAL A 144 -15.82 25.54 -18.07
C VAL A 144 -16.01 26.93 -17.48
N SER A 145 -15.28 27.90 -18.02
CA SER A 145 -15.38 29.32 -17.69
C SER A 145 -16.68 29.92 -18.20
#